data_AF-A0A1M5Q106-F1
#
_entry.id   AF-A0A1M5Q106-F1
#
_cell.length_a   1.000
_cell.length_b   1.000
_cell.length_c   1.000
_cell.angle_alpha   90.00
_cell.angle_beta   90.00
_cell.angle_gamma   90.00
#
_symmetry.space_group_name_H-M   'P 1'
#
loop_
_entity.id
_entity.type
_entity.pdbx_description
1 polymer ?
#
loop_
_entity_poly.entity_id
_entity_poly.type
_entity_poly.pdbx_seq_one_letter_code
_entity_poly.pdbx_strand_id
1 'polypeptide(L)'
;MPRLREQRIEILKELAKKGGGLITTAQIENAGISRVLIPTFVEEGILLKESRGIYYYADEFPDVLQIIQANNPRVIYSYGTALYLWNMSDRIPHVWDISVPQGFNATRIKKDNQNIRLHYVNADKWNVGITETLSPDGNVVRLYDKERCIIDLLKKKDKIDKQLYLQALKEYFTDRNTDKTQLIKYAKIFHIERKVRDYMDIMTN
;
A
#
# COMPACT_ATOMS: atom_id res chain seq x y z
N MET A 1 10.06 -40.74 4.22
CA MET A 1 9.62 -39.74 3.22
C MET A 1 8.78 -38.58 3.78
N PRO A 2 7.96 -38.70 4.85
CA PRO A 2 7.18 -37.56 5.39
C PRO A 2 8.02 -36.32 5.74
N ARG A 3 9.18 -36.55 6.36
CA ARG A 3 10.12 -35.50 6.80
C ARG A 3 10.62 -34.56 5.70
N LEU A 4 10.86 -35.09 4.48
CA LEU A 4 11.37 -34.28 3.38
C LEU A 4 10.26 -33.41 2.77
N ARG A 5 9.01 -33.91 2.76
CA ARG A 5 7.86 -33.13 2.32
C ARG A 5 7.60 -31.97 3.28
N GLU A 6 7.54 -32.24 4.59
CA GLU A 6 7.36 -31.22 5.61
C GLU A 6 8.45 -30.14 5.55
N GLN A 7 9.72 -30.54 5.39
CA GLN A 7 10.81 -29.58 5.18
C GLN A 7 10.62 -28.69 3.95
N ARG A 8 10.14 -29.22 2.84
CA ARG A 8 9.87 -28.43 1.63
C ARG A 8 8.73 -27.44 1.86
N ILE A 9 7.68 -27.85 2.56
CA ILE A 9 6.56 -26.97 2.91
C ILE A 9 7.06 -25.83 3.80
N GLU A 10 7.88 -26.13 4.81
CA GLU A 10 8.47 -25.10 5.68
C GLU A 10 9.36 -24.12 4.89
N ILE A 11 10.16 -24.63 3.94
CA ILE A 11 10.95 -23.79 3.03
C ILE A 11 10.05 -22.88 2.18
N LEU A 12 8.97 -23.41 1.60
CA LEU A 12 8.03 -22.61 0.81
C LEU A 12 7.40 -21.51 1.66
N LYS A 13 7.01 -21.83 2.90
CA LYS A 13 6.46 -20.87 3.86
C LYS A 13 7.46 -19.76 4.20
N GLU A 14 8.72 -20.11 4.49
CA GLU A 14 9.78 -19.13 4.75
C GLU A 14 10.13 -18.26 3.53
N LEU A 15 10.06 -18.82 2.32
CA LEU A 15 10.21 -18.06 1.09
C LEU A 15 9.07 -17.06 0.90
N ALA A 16 7.83 -17.48 1.15
CA ALA A 16 6.66 -16.60 1.08
C ALA A 16 6.77 -15.46 2.07
N LYS A 17 7.08 -15.76 3.34
CA LYS A 17 7.23 -14.75 4.39
C LYS A 17 8.28 -13.69 4.06
N LYS A 18 9.40 -14.09 3.46
CA LYS A 18 10.45 -13.16 3.00
C LYS A 18 10.08 -12.36 1.75
N GLY A 19 9.16 -12.90 0.95
CA GLY A 19 8.67 -12.31 -0.30
C GLY A 19 7.31 -11.61 -0.17
N GLY A 20 6.80 -11.42 1.06
CA GLY A 20 5.48 -10.84 1.32
C GLY A 20 4.31 -11.64 0.74
N GLY A 21 4.39 -12.95 0.88
CA GLY A 21 3.42 -13.92 0.36
C GLY A 21 3.73 -14.39 -1.06
N LEU A 22 4.59 -13.70 -1.81
CA LEU A 22 4.97 -14.07 -3.18
C LEU A 22 6.20 -14.99 -3.22
N ILE A 23 6.09 -16.06 -3.99
CA ILE A 23 7.16 -17.01 -4.27
C ILE A 23 7.34 -17.17 -5.78
N THR A 24 8.55 -16.97 -6.29
CA THR A 24 8.89 -17.22 -7.69
C THR A 24 9.44 -18.62 -7.91
N THR A 25 9.28 -19.17 -9.12
CA THR A 25 9.92 -20.45 -9.51
C THR A 25 11.43 -20.44 -9.23
N ALA A 26 12.10 -19.32 -9.49
CA ALA A 26 13.53 -19.18 -9.25
C ALA A 26 13.88 -19.31 -7.75
N GLN A 27 13.09 -18.71 -6.86
CA GLN A 27 13.29 -18.87 -5.41
C GLN A 27 13.09 -20.31 -4.95
N ILE A 28 12.08 -21.01 -5.49
CA ILE A 28 11.80 -22.42 -5.18
C ILE A 28 12.98 -23.30 -5.61
N GLU A 29 13.49 -23.12 -6.83
CA GLU A 29 14.65 -23.87 -7.35
C GLU A 29 15.93 -23.57 -6.58
N ASN A 30 16.19 -22.30 -6.28
CA ASN A 30 17.36 -21.88 -5.49
C ASN A 30 17.33 -22.44 -4.05
N ALA A 31 16.14 -22.72 -3.51
CA ALA A 31 15.97 -23.37 -2.22
C ALA A 31 16.06 -24.91 -2.29
N GLY A 32 16.45 -25.47 -3.45
CA GLY A 32 16.67 -26.91 -3.64
C GLY A 32 15.39 -27.70 -3.94
N ILE A 33 14.28 -27.03 -4.25
CA ILE A 33 13.02 -27.68 -4.62
C ILE A 33 12.91 -27.71 -6.14
N SER A 34 12.86 -28.91 -6.72
CA SER A 34 12.72 -29.08 -8.17
C SER A 34 11.42 -28.45 -8.67
N ARG A 35 11.50 -27.70 -9.78
CA ARG A 35 10.34 -27.13 -10.49
C ARG A 35 9.27 -28.14 -10.84
N VAL A 36 9.65 -29.41 -11.03
CA VAL A 36 8.72 -30.52 -11.34
C VAL A 36 7.73 -30.76 -10.20
N LEU A 37 8.06 -30.38 -8.96
CA LEU A 37 7.18 -30.53 -7.79
C LEU A 37 6.20 -29.37 -7.63
N ILE A 38 6.41 -28.24 -8.32
CA ILE A 38 5.56 -27.06 -8.19
C ILE A 38 4.10 -27.37 -8.58
N PRO A 39 3.79 -28.05 -9.70
CA PRO A 39 2.43 -28.45 -10.02
C PRO A 39 1.77 -29.27 -8.91
N THR A 40 2.50 -30.18 -8.27
CA THR A 40 1.99 -30.98 -7.14
C THR A 40 1.62 -30.10 -5.95
N PHE A 41 2.47 -29.16 -5.56
CA PHE A 41 2.13 -28.21 -4.49
C PHE A 41 0.94 -27.30 -4.84
N VAL A 42 0.73 -27.01 -6.13
CA VAL A 42 -0.45 -26.27 -6.60
C VAL A 42 -1.72 -27.12 -6.54
N GLU A 43 -1.66 -28.37 -7.01
CA GLU A 43 -2.78 -29.33 -6.94
C GLU A 43 -3.19 -29.64 -5.50
N GLU A 44 -2.21 -29.74 -4.59
CA GLU A 44 -2.44 -29.95 -3.16
C GLU A 44 -2.91 -28.70 -2.42
N GLY A 45 -2.99 -27.55 -3.10
CA GLY A 45 -3.41 -26.29 -2.50
C GLY A 45 -2.43 -25.73 -1.48
N ILE A 46 -1.15 -26.12 -1.51
CA ILE A 46 -0.06 -25.52 -0.71
C ILE A 46 0.43 -24.24 -1.38
N LEU A 47 0.44 -24.22 -2.72
CA LEU A 47 0.73 -23.04 -3.52
C LEU A 47 -0.51 -22.64 -4.32
N LEU A 48 -0.74 -21.35 -4.47
CA LEU A 48 -1.74 -20.80 -5.39
C LEU A 48 -1.02 -20.13 -6.55
N LYS A 49 -1.38 -20.46 -7.79
CA LYS A 49 -0.73 -19.85 -8.96
C LYS A 49 -1.30 -18.46 -9.22
N GLU A 50 -0.45 -17.44 -9.12
CA GLU A 50 -0.83 -16.06 -9.44
C GLU A 50 -0.65 -15.77 -10.93
N SER A 51 0.56 -16.00 -11.44
CA SER A 51 0.88 -15.79 -12.86
C SER A 51 2.02 -16.71 -13.30
N ARG A 52 2.60 -16.48 -14.48
CA ARG A 52 3.63 -17.37 -15.01
C ARG A 52 4.89 -17.32 -14.12
N GLY A 53 5.12 -18.39 -13.37
CA GLY A 53 6.29 -18.55 -12.51
C GLY A 53 6.19 -17.82 -11.17
N ILE A 54 4.99 -17.34 -10.81
CA ILE A 54 4.71 -16.61 -9.57
C ILE A 54 3.56 -17.31 -8.83
N TYR A 55 3.77 -17.58 -7.55
CA TYR A 55 2.86 -18.33 -6.68
C TYR A 55 2.70 -17.62 -5.34
N TYR A 56 1.60 -17.91 -4.65
CA TYR A 56 1.41 -17.62 -3.23
C TYR A 56 1.52 -18.90 -2.42
N TYR A 57 1.95 -18.81 -1.16
CA TYR A 57 1.74 -19.87 -0.19
C TYR A 57 0.30 -19.80 0.32
N ALA A 58 -0.43 -20.91 0.31
CA ALA A 58 -1.88 -20.88 0.49
C ALA A 58 -2.37 -20.45 1.88
N ASP A 59 -1.57 -20.67 2.94
CA ASP A 59 -1.92 -20.18 4.29
C ASP A 59 -1.37 -18.77 4.59
N GLU A 60 -0.62 -18.17 3.65
CA GLU A 60 -0.28 -16.74 3.73
C GLU A 60 -1.24 -15.99 2.83
N PHE A 61 -2.09 -15.16 3.45
CA PHE A 61 -2.87 -14.22 2.66
C PHE A 61 -1.89 -13.30 1.94
N PRO A 62 -1.97 -13.21 0.60
CA PRO A 62 -1.10 -12.33 -0.15
C PRO A 62 -1.23 -10.90 0.37
N ASP A 63 -0.10 -10.22 0.63
CA ASP A 63 -0.14 -8.79 0.92
C ASP A 63 -0.57 -8.05 -0.34
N VAL A 64 -1.87 -7.81 -0.41
CA VAL A 64 -2.54 -7.17 -1.56
C VAL A 64 -1.89 -5.83 -1.88
N LEU A 65 -1.42 -5.09 -0.87
CA LEU A 65 -0.76 -3.81 -1.08
C LEU A 65 0.60 -4.01 -1.74
N GLN A 66 1.43 -4.93 -1.23
CA GLN A 66 2.70 -5.20 -1.87
C GLN A 66 2.53 -5.69 -3.32
N ILE A 67 1.58 -6.58 -3.59
CA ILE A 67 1.32 -7.14 -4.92
C ILE A 67 0.89 -6.06 -5.92
N ILE A 68 -0.03 -5.18 -5.51
CA ILE A 68 -0.48 -4.07 -6.36
C ILE A 68 0.73 -3.22 -6.78
N GLN A 69 1.63 -2.88 -5.87
CA GLN A 69 2.81 -2.06 -6.19
C GLN A 69 3.89 -2.81 -6.97
N ALA A 70 4.12 -4.08 -6.67
CA ALA A 70 5.07 -4.92 -7.41
C ALA A 70 4.67 -5.03 -8.89
N ASN A 71 3.37 -5.22 -9.16
CA ASN A 71 2.83 -5.25 -10.52
C ASN A 71 2.70 -3.87 -11.17
N ASN A 72 2.70 -2.79 -10.36
CA ASN A 72 2.49 -1.43 -10.84
C ASN A 72 3.46 -0.43 -10.17
N PRO A 73 4.73 -0.36 -10.62
CA PRO A 73 5.78 0.43 -9.96
C PRO A 73 5.56 1.95 -9.91
N ARG A 74 4.52 2.48 -10.55
CA ARG A 74 4.15 3.91 -10.50
C ARG A 74 2.97 4.20 -9.57
N VAL A 75 2.45 3.19 -8.86
CA VAL A 75 1.38 3.34 -7.87
C VAL A 75 1.95 3.80 -6.54
N ILE A 76 1.32 4.80 -5.95
CA ILE A 76 1.60 5.31 -4.60
C ILE A 76 0.30 5.28 -3.80
N TYR A 77 0.31 4.70 -2.59
CA TYR A 77 -0.88 4.71 -1.73
C TYR A 77 -1.21 6.12 -1.25
N SER A 78 -2.50 6.45 -1.22
CA SER A 78 -2.98 7.80 -0.94
C SER A 78 -4.35 7.74 -0.27
N TYR A 79 -4.87 8.89 0.21
CA TYR A 79 -6.19 9.01 0.86
C TYR A 79 -6.44 7.87 1.87
N GLY A 80 -7.58 7.18 1.80
CA GLY A 80 -7.99 6.19 2.80
C GLY A 80 -6.92 5.11 3.05
N THR A 81 -6.22 4.67 2.01
CA THR A 81 -5.17 3.64 2.16
C THR A 81 -3.92 4.16 2.87
N ALA A 82 -3.43 5.35 2.50
CA ALA A 82 -2.30 5.93 3.21
C ALA A 82 -2.66 6.29 4.66
N LEU A 83 -3.87 6.80 4.90
CA LEU A 83 -4.36 7.09 6.26
C LEU A 83 -4.41 5.84 7.13
N TYR A 84 -4.91 4.73 6.58
CA TYR A 84 -4.90 3.43 7.27
C TYR A 84 -3.47 2.99 7.60
N LEU A 85 -2.56 3.03 6.63
CA LEU A 85 -1.16 2.65 6.83
C LEU A 85 -0.41 3.55 7.81
N TRP A 86 -0.83 4.81 7.96
CA TRP A 86 -0.29 5.74 8.95
C TRP A 86 -0.98 5.67 10.31
N ASN A 87 -1.94 4.76 10.52
CA ASN A 87 -2.81 4.70 11.68
C ASN A 87 -3.55 6.02 11.96
N MET A 88 -3.83 6.80 10.91
CA MET A 88 -4.64 8.01 10.95
C MET A 88 -6.13 7.72 10.69
N SER A 89 -6.47 6.44 10.52
CA SER A 89 -7.82 5.91 10.55
C SER A 89 -7.82 4.51 11.14
N ASP A 90 -8.83 4.19 11.94
CA ASP A 90 -9.11 2.86 12.49
C ASP A 90 -9.88 1.96 11.49
N ARG A 91 -10.29 2.51 10.35
CA ARG A 91 -11.04 1.78 9.33
C ARG A 91 -10.11 1.07 8.36
N ILE A 92 -10.28 -0.24 8.24
CA ILE A 92 -9.71 -1.01 7.14
C ILE A 92 -10.43 -0.57 5.84
N PRO A 93 -9.71 -0.06 4.83
CA PRO A 93 -10.34 0.40 3.59
C PRO A 93 -10.98 -0.76 2.82
N HIS A 94 -12.27 -0.66 2.50
CA HIS A 94 -12.93 -1.58 1.55
C HIS A 94 -12.52 -1.30 0.09
N VAL A 95 -11.97 -0.13 -0.18
CA VAL A 95 -11.48 0.31 -1.48
C VAL A 95 -10.08 0.89 -1.28
N TRP A 96 -9.11 0.42 -2.08
CA TRP A 96 -7.74 0.91 -2.04
C TRP A 96 -7.63 2.20 -2.86
N ASP A 97 -7.31 3.31 -2.19
CA ASP A 97 -7.04 4.60 -2.81
C ASP A 97 -5.57 4.66 -3.27
N ILE A 98 -5.38 4.76 -4.58
CA ILE A 98 -4.06 4.87 -5.20
C ILE A 98 -3.92 6.17 -5.98
N SER A 99 -2.72 6.72 -5.96
CA SER A 99 -2.31 7.82 -6.81
C SER A 99 -1.36 7.33 -7.89
N VAL A 100 -1.56 7.85 -9.10
CA VAL A 100 -0.70 7.62 -10.26
C VAL A 100 -0.41 8.96 -10.95
N PRO A 101 0.73 9.09 -11.62
CA PRO A 101 1.05 10.32 -12.35
C PRO A 101 0.11 10.50 -13.55
N GLN A 102 -0.15 11.75 -13.92
CA GLN A 102 -0.92 12.10 -15.11
C GLN A 102 -0.41 11.34 -16.35
N GLY A 103 -1.32 10.82 -17.16
CA GLY A 103 -0.99 10.03 -18.36
C GLY A 103 -0.67 8.55 -18.11
N PHE A 104 -0.74 8.07 -16.87
CA PHE A 104 -0.62 6.64 -16.56
C PHE A 104 -1.78 5.82 -17.17
N ASN A 105 -1.47 4.70 -17.84
CA ASN A 105 -2.49 3.79 -18.36
C ASN A 105 -3.02 2.87 -17.25
N ALA A 106 -4.18 3.21 -16.70
CA ALA A 106 -4.82 2.48 -15.61
C ALA A 106 -5.67 1.28 -16.05
N THR A 107 -5.71 0.93 -17.33
CA THR A 107 -6.64 -0.10 -17.83
C THR A 107 -6.39 -1.46 -17.18
N ARG A 108 -5.12 -1.88 -17.12
CA ARG A 108 -4.73 -3.17 -16.54
C ARG A 108 -5.01 -3.23 -15.04
N ILE A 109 -4.56 -2.24 -14.28
CA ILE A 109 -4.73 -2.25 -12.82
C ILE A 109 -6.21 -2.26 -12.40
N LYS A 110 -7.10 -1.55 -13.11
CA LYS A 110 -8.54 -1.56 -12.85
C LYS A 110 -9.20 -2.89 -13.22
N LYS A 111 -8.68 -3.57 -14.25
CA LYS A 111 -9.16 -4.91 -14.64
C LYS A 111 -8.77 -5.96 -13.60
N ASP A 112 -7.51 -5.90 -13.16
CA ASP A 112 -6.92 -6.88 -12.25
C ASP A 112 -7.39 -6.66 -10.80
N ASN A 113 -7.89 -5.47 -10.46
CA ASN A 113 -8.30 -5.10 -9.10
C ASN A 113 -9.60 -4.29 -9.09
N GLN A 114 -10.72 -4.92 -8.72
CA GLN A 114 -12.05 -4.29 -8.77
C GLN A 114 -12.28 -3.23 -7.67
N ASN A 115 -11.54 -3.30 -6.56
CA ASN A 115 -11.71 -2.43 -5.39
C ASN A 115 -10.64 -1.34 -5.31
N ILE A 116 -10.36 -0.66 -6.43
CA ILE A 116 -9.38 0.44 -6.48
C ILE A 116 -10.06 1.75 -6.85
N ARG A 117 -9.78 2.79 -6.06
CA ARG A 117 -10.07 4.18 -6.41
C ARG A 117 -8.79 4.89 -6.85
N LEU A 118 -8.78 5.39 -8.06
CA LEU A 118 -7.60 5.97 -8.68
C LEU A 118 -7.66 7.50 -8.71
N HIS A 119 -6.54 8.12 -8.34
CA HIS A 119 -6.33 9.57 -8.36
C HIS A 119 -5.16 9.90 -9.28
N TYR A 120 -5.38 10.76 -10.27
CA TYR A 120 -4.29 11.27 -11.09
C TYR A 120 -3.66 12.49 -10.42
N VAL A 121 -2.33 12.55 -10.45
CA VAL A 121 -1.54 13.65 -9.88
C VAL A 121 -0.68 14.27 -10.97
N ASN A 122 -0.72 15.61 -11.05
CA ASN A 122 0.09 16.37 -11.99
C ASN A 122 1.59 16.20 -11.72
N ALA A 123 2.41 16.28 -12.77
CA ALA A 123 3.85 16.01 -12.70
C ALA A 123 4.59 16.89 -11.69
N ASP A 124 4.19 18.16 -11.55
CA ASP A 124 4.76 19.14 -10.61
C ASP A 124 4.52 18.78 -9.14
N LYS A 125 3.51 17.96 -8.86
CA LYS A 125 3.09 17.55 -7.51
C LYS A 125 3.32 16.07 -7.24
N TRP A 126 3.75 15.31 -8.23
CA TRP A 126 3.86 13.85 -8.15
C TRP A 126 4.83 13.41 -7.04
N ASN A 127 6.04 13.93 -7.06
CA ASN A 127 7.12 13.51 -6.15
C ASN A 127 7.00 14.09 -4.74
N VAL A 128 6.04 14.96 -4.47
CA VAL A 128 5.94 15.69 -3.20
C VAL A 128 5.38 14.79 -2.11
N GLY A 129 6.23 14.40 -1.16
CA GLY A 129 5.85 13.59 0.00
C GLY A 129 5.77 12.09 -0.26
N ILE A 130 6.36 11.57 -1.34
CA ILE A 130 6.49 10.11 -1.50
C ILE A 130 7.48 9.59 -0.46
N THR A 131 7.08 8.56 0.29
CA THR A 131 7.90 7.86 1.27
C THR A 131 7.51 6.38 1.34
N GLU A 132 8.06 5.65 2.30
CA GLU A 132 7.81 4.23 2.55
C GLU A 132 7.31 3.98 3.97
N THR A 133 6.53 2.92 4.14
CA THR A 133 6.13 2.37 5.43
C THR A 133 5.98 0.85 5.30
N LEU A 134 5.66 0.18 6.41
CA LEU A 134 5.27 -1.22 6.40
C LEU A 134 3.76 -1.36 6.21
N SER A 135 3.34 -2.32 5.38
CA SER A 135 1.98 -2.83 5.35
C SER A 135 1.64 -3.53 6.67
N PRO A 136 0.36 -3.87 6.92
CA PRO A 136 -0.03 -4.68 8.09
C PRO A 136 0.71 -6.03 8.17
N ASP A 137 1.09 -6.58 7.01
CA ASP A 137 1.83 -7.83 6.89
C ASP A 137 3.36 -7.65 6.97
N GLY A 138 3.83 -6.42 7.20
CA GLY A 138 5.25 -6.12 7.43
C GLY A 138 6.08 -5.89 6.17
N ASN A 139 5.46 -5.75 5.00
CA ASN A 139 6.18 -5.48 3.75
C ASN A 139 6.34 -3.99 3.49
N VAL A 140 7.47 -3.60 2.91
CA VAL A 140 7.70 -2.21 2.50
C VAL A 140 6.78 -1.85 1.34
N VAL A 141 6.01 -0.77 1.52
CA VAL A 141 5.13 -0.19 0.50
C VAL A 141 5.34 1.32 0.43
N ARG A 142 5.18 1.90 -0.76
CA ARG A 142 5.30 3.35 -1.00
C ARG A 142 3.96 4.06 -0.88
N LEU A 143 3.96 5.21 -0.23
CA LEU A 143 2.77 6.01 0.01
C LEU A 143 3.13 7.49 0.10
N TYR A 144 2.11 8.34 0.14
CA TYR A 144 2.31 9.72 0.54
C TYR A 144 2.44 9.83 2.06
N ASP A 145 3.37 10.67 2.52
CA ASP A 145 3.59 11.00 3.93
C ASP A 145 2.34 11.62 4.60
N LYS A 146 2.37 11.73 5.92
CA LYS A 146 1.23 12.21 6.72
C LYS A 146 0.83 13.63 6.30
N GLU A 147 1.80 14.51 6.12
CA GLU A 147 1.61 15.91 5.72
C GLU A 147 0.90 16.00 4.37
N ARG A 148 1.38 15.26 3.36
CA ARG A 148 0.78 15.23 2.03
C ARG A 148 -0.62 14.64 2.07
N CYS A 149 -0.87 13.62 2.91
CA CYS A 149 -2.21 13.12 3.13
C CYS A 149 -3.15 14.23 3.63
N ILE A 150 -2.76 15.01 4.63
CA ILE A 150 -3.56 16.13 5.13
C ILE A 150 -3.83 17.18 4.03
N ILE A 151 -2.82 17.54 3.24
CA ILE A 151 -3.00 18.46 2.11
C ILE A 151 -4.05 17.95 1.13
N ASP A 152 -3.97 16.67 0.76
CA ASP A 152 -4.92 16.05 -0.16
C ASP A 152 -6.34 16.00 0.41
N LEU A 153 -6.49 15.74 1.72
CA LEU A 153 -7.79 15.79 2.40
C LEU A 153 -8.40 17.19 2.36
N LEU A 154 -7.64 18.21 2.77
CA LEU A 154 -8.12 19.61 2.81
C LEU A 154 -8.52 20.13 1.42
N LYS A 155 -7.89 19.64 0.35
CA LYS A 155 -8.24 19.99 -1.04
C LYS A 155 -9.54 19.35 -1.50
N LYS A 156 -9.83 18.13 -1.05
CA LYS A 156 -10.97 17.33 -1.54
C LYS A 156 -12.00 17.04 -0.46
N LYS A 157 -12.12 17.90 0.56
CA LYS A 157 -13.02 17.74 1.71
C LYS A 157 -14.41 17.19 1.33
N ASP A 158 -15.04 17.78 0.32
CA ASP A 158 -16.42 17.42 -0.07
C ASP A 158 -16.53 16.05 -0.76
N LYS A 159 -15.40 15.42 -1.12
CA LYS A 159 -15.33 14.11 -1.76
C LYS A 159 -14.87 13.01 -0.81
N ILE A 160 -14.67 13.32 0.47
CA ILE A 160 -14.15 12.40 1.47
C ILE A 160 -15.24 12.17 2.52
N ASP A 161 -15.36 10.93 2.97
CA ASP A 161 -16.25 10.59 4.08
C ASP A 161 -15.96 11.49 5.29
N LYS A 162 -17.00 12.11 5.85
CA LYS A 162 -16.86 13.12 6.89
C LYS A 162 -16.17 12.56 8.14
N GLN A 163 -16.46 11.30 8.50
CA GLN A 163 -15.86 10.67 9.68
C GLN A 163 -14.37 10.39 9.44
N LEU A 164 -14.02 9.79 8.29
CA LEU A 164 -12.62 9.59 7.90
C LEU A 164 -11.83 10.91 7.90
N TYR A 165 -12.43 11.97 7.34
CA TYR A 165 -11.81 13.30 7.28
C TYR A 165 -11.52 13.87 8.67
N LEU A 166 -12.50 13.87 9.57
CA LEU A 166 -12.36 14.43 10.91
C LEU A 166 -11.38 13.63 11.77
N GLN A 167 -11.44 12.30 11.68
CA GLN A 167 -10.51 11.43 12.39
C GLN A 167 -9.07 11.66 11.93
N ALA A 168 -8.81 11.63 10.62
CA ALA A 168 -7.47 11.83 10.09
C ALA A 168 -6.86 13.18 10.49
N LEU A 169 -7.66 14.26 10.46
CA LEU A 169 -7.19 15.56 10.93
C LEU A 169 -6.90 15.55 12.44
N LYS A 170 -7.78 14.95 13.24
CA LYS A 170 -7.57 14.83 14.69
C LYS A 170 -6.27 14.10 14.99
N GLU A 171 -6.11 12.88 14.48
CA GLU A 171 -4.91 12.06 14.70
C GLU A 171 -3.65 12.81 14.28
N TYR A 172 -3.65 13.47 13.12
CA TYR A 172 -2.52 14.27 12.67
C TYR A 172 -2.19 15.44 13.60
N PHE A 173 -3.19 16.23 13.99
CA PHE A 173 -2.94 17.44 14.79
C PHE A 173 -2.62 17.15 16.25
N THR A 174 -3.10 16.03 16.81
CA THR A 174 -2.77 15.61 18.16
C THR A 174 -1.44 14.84 18.27
N ASP A 175 -0.96 14.25 17.17
CA ASP A 175 0.34 13.56 17.14
C ASP A 175 1.51 14.56 17.17
N ARG A 176 2.26 14.53 18.28
CA ARG A 176 3.43 15.39 18.53
C ARG A 176 4.62 15.09 17.61
N ASN A 177 4.62 13.95 16.94
CA ASN A 177 5.71 13.53 16.04
C ASN A 177 5.48 13.93 14.57
N THR A 178 4.41 14.67 14.28
CA THR A 178 4.14 15.15 12.93
C THR A 178 4.92 16.44 12.62
N ASP A 179 5.25 16.65 11.35
CA ASP A 179 6.06 17.79 10.93
C ASP A 179 5.16 18.93 10.39
N LYS A 180 4.79 19.84 11.28
CA LYS A 180 3.98 21.02 10.94
C LYS A 180 4.71 21.98 9.98
N THR A 181 6.04 22.02 10.01
CA THR A 181 6.84 22.85 9.10
C THR A 181 6.72 22.31 7.68
N GLN A 182 6.82 20.99 7.53
CA GLN A 182 6.66 20.30 6.27
C GLN A 182 5.22 20.41 5.74
N LEU A 183 4.20 20.35 6.61
CA LEU A 183 2.81 20.64 6.23
C LEU A 183 2.66 22.04 5.62
N ILE A 184 3.22 23.07 6.26
CA ILE A 184 3.19 24.46 5.76
C ILE A 184 3.92 24.57 4.42
N LYS A 185 5.06 23.89 4.25
CA LYS A 185 5.80 23.84 2.98
C LYS A 185 4.95 23.23 1.87
N TYR A 186 4.27 22.10 2.13
CA TYR A 186 3.36 21.53 1.15
C TYR A 186 2.15 22.43 0.90
N ALA A 187 1.60 23.09 1.92
CA ALA A 187 0.50 24.04 1.75
C ALA A 187 0.81 25.10 0.69
N LYS A 188 2.05 25.60 0.66
CA LYS A 188 2.55 26.53 -0.37
C LYS A 188 2.60 25.91 -1.77
N ILE A 189 3.17 24.70 -1.89
CA ILE A 189 3.25 23.97 -3.16
C ILE A 189 1.86 23.68 -3.74
N PHE A 190 0.88 23.42 -2.87
CA PHE A 190 -0.48 23.04 -3.24
C PHE A 190 -1.47 24.22 -3.26
N HIS A 191 -1.00 25.43 -2.91
CA HIS A 191 -1.76 26.69 -2.85
C HIS A 191 -2.99 26.62 -1.94
N ILE A 192 -2.82 26.09 -0.72
CA ILE A 192 -3.88 25.96 0.30
C ILE A 192 -3.46 26.47 1.69
N GLU A 193 -2.51 27.39 1.75
CA GLU A 193 -1.92 27.92 3.00
C GLU A 193 -2.98 28.44 3.98
N ARG A 194 -3.99 29.17 3.47
CA ARG A 194 -5.09 29.69 4.30
C ARG A 194 -5.83 28.56 5.00
N LYS A 195 -6.28 27.55 4.23
CA LYS A 195 -7.00 26.39 4.78
C LYS A 195 -6.18 25.66 5.83
N VAL A 196 -4.89 25.45 5.57
CA VAL A 196 -4.00 24.77 6.52
C VAL A 196 -3.86 25.57 7.81
N ARG A 197 -3.69 26.89 7.73
CA ARG A 197 -3.62 27.77 8.90
C ARG A 197 -4.91 27.71 9.73
N ASP A 198 -6.06 27.85 9.09
CA ASP A 198 -7.36 27.81 9.78
C ASP A 198 -7.52 26.50 10.59
N TYR A 199 -7.11 25.37 10.01
CA TYR A 199 -7.16 24.08 10.70
C TYR A 199 -6.10 23.93 11.80
N MET A 200 -4.90 24.47 11.61
CA MET A 200 -3.89 24.50 12.68
C MET A 200 -4.43 25.27 13.88
N ASP A 201 -4.96 26.48 13.67
CA ASP A 201 -5.48 27.33 14.74
C ASP A 201 -6.65 26.66 15.49
N ILE A 202 -7.51 25.91 14.80
CA ILE A 202 -8.63 25.20 15.45
C ILE A 202 -8.17 23.97 16.22
N MET A 203 -7.21 23.21 15.69
CA MET A 203 -6.88 21.86 16.17
C MET A 203 -5.71 21.82 17.16
N THR A 204 -4.95 22.91 17.29
CA THR A 204 -3.87 23.04 18.28
C THR A 204 -4.27 23.85 19.51
N ASN A 205 -5.50 24.37 19.55
CA ASN A 205 -6.08 25.10 20.67
C ASN A 205 -6.93 24.20 21.58
#